data_AF-A0A7I8W108-F1
#
_entry.id   AF-A0A7I8W108-F1
#
_cell.length_a   1.000
_cell.length_b   1.000
_cell.length_c   1.000
_cell.angle_alpha   90.00
_cell.angle_beta   90.00
_cell.angle_gamma   90.00
#
_symmetry.space_group_name_H-M   'P 1'
#
loop_
_entity.id
_entity.type
_entity.pdbx_description
1 polymer ?
#
loop_
_entity_poly.entity_id
_entity_poly.type
_entity_poly.pdbx_seq_one_letter_code
_entity_poly.pdbx_strand_id
1 'polypeptide(L)'
;MAASISKPTFLLRLSNILKRQTSSFFATNTQISKTEEVVEDSDELDALYQRLLVECKGNEPAVLESYEKFIRLTAEELNLNLVSVESPPKVFERWTVLKSAHVHKKHRAQYETRTFFKNFEFKHITGSTADTLLEYIQRQLPEGIVMKVSKEELFKIPENFSKLKERALDKSHKQSQE
;
A
#
# COMPACT_ATOMS: atom_id res chain seq x y z
N MET A 1 62.02 -29.09 -42.50
CA MET A 1 61.46 -28.18 -41.49
C MET A 1 60.00 -28.58 -41.26
N ALA A 2 59.71 -29.06 -40.05
CA ALA A 2 58.36 -29.32 -39.51
C ALA A 2 57.56 -28.00 -39.43
N ALA A 3 56.23 -27.93 -39.31
CA ALA A 3 55.28 -28.85 -38.70
C ALA A 3 53.87 -28.66 -39.29
N SER A 4 53.12 -29.76 -39.41
CA SER A 4 51.68 -29.78 -39.64
C SER A 4 50.96 -29.67 -38.29
N ILE A 5 50.08 -28.68 -38.16
CA ILE A 5 49.30 -28.46 -36.93
C ILE A 5 47.92 -29.09 -37.11
N SER A 6 47.77 -30.27 -36.51
CA SER A 6 46.52 -31.01 -36.35
C SER A 6 45.60 -30.30 -35.34
N LYS A 7 44.33 -30.07 -35.72
CA LYS A 7 43.30 -29.48 -34.86
C LYS A 7 42.68 -30.58 -33.98
N PRO A 8 42.53 -30.39 -32.67
CA PRO A 8 41.80 -31.35 -31.85
C PRO A 8 40.28 -31.11 -31.99
N THR A 9 39.59 -32.11 -32.54
CA THR A 9 38.14 -32.26 -32.51
C THR A 9 37.73 -32.84 -31.15
N PHE A 10 37.07 -32.04 -30.31
CA PHE A 10 36.52 -32.51 -29.04
C PHE A 10 35.01 -32.72 -29.18
N LEU A 11 34.62 -33.96 -29.48
CA LEU A 11 33.23 -34.41 -29.46
C LEU A 11 32.90 -34.89 -28.04
N LEU A 12 32.25 -34.04 -27.24
CA LEU A 12 31.56 -34.51 -26.04
C LEU A 12 30.11 -34.88 -26.39
N ARG A 13 29.90 -36.19 -26.53
CA ARG A 13 28.60 -36.81 -26.31
C ARG A 13 28.32 -36.83 -24.81
N LEU A 14 27.21 -36.21 -24.39
CA LEU A 14 26.49 -36.61 -23.18
C LEU A 14 25.02 -36.71 -23.55
N SER A 15 24.61 -37.94 -23.84
CA SER A 15 23.22 -38.37 -23.82
C SER A 15 22.77 -38.58 -22.37
N ASN A 16 21.48 -38.30 -22.14
CA ASN A 16 20.65 -38.86 -21.08
C ASN A 16 20.88 -38.32 -19.66
N ILE A 17 19.89 -38.22 -18.77
CA ILE A 17 18.43 -38.22 -18.79
C ILE A 17 18.06 -37.99 -17.31
N LEU A 18 16.93 -37.33 -17.03
CA LEU A 18 16.27 -37.28 -15.72
C LEU A 18 17.09 -36.84 -14.48
N LYS A 19 16.76 -35.66 -13.95
CA LYS A 19 15.75 -35.56 -12.87
C LYS A 19 15.44 -34.09 -12.64
N ARG A 20 14.23 -33.73 -13.03
CA ARG A 20 13.52 -32.52 -12.61
C ARG A 20 13.48 -32.55 -11.08
N GLN A 21 14.32 -31.77 -10.40
CA GLN A 21 14.07 -31.47 -9.01
C GLN A 21 12.99 -30.39 -8.99
N THR A 22 11.75 -30.84 -8.92
CA THR A 22 10.68 -30.01 -8.39
C THR A 22 11.03 -29.80 -6.92
N SER A 23 11.62 -28.65 -6.59
CA SER A 23 11.55 -28.15 -5.22
C SER A 23 10.08 -27.83 -4.98
N SER A 24 9.34 -28.81 -4.44
CA SER A 24 8.10 -28.55 -3.72
C SER A 24 8.48 -27.70 -2.53
N PHE A 25 8.43 -26.38 -2.71
CA PHE A 25 8.40 -25.46 -1.60
C PHE A 25 7.16 -25.81 -0.77
N PHE A 26 7.42 -26.03 0.52
CA PHE A 26 6.51 -26.41 1.56
C PHE A 26 5.13 -25.74 1.40
N ALA A 27 4.11 -26.56 1.12
CA ALA A 27 2.75 -26.21 1.51
C ALA A 27 2.72 -26.29 3.03
N THR A 28 2.84 -25.14 3.71
CA THR A 28 2.33 -25.03 5.07
C THR A 28 0.83 -25.25 4.96
N ASN A 29 0.38 -26.44 5.35
CA ASN A 29 -1.00 -26.70 5.67
C ASN A 29 -1.32 -25.88 6.92
N THR A 30 -1.49 -24.57 6.72
CA THR A 30 -2.15 -23.73 7.70
C THR A 30 -3.57 -24.22 7.69
N GLN A 31 -3.90 -25.01 8.71
CA GLN A 31 -5.28 -25.18 9.14
C GLN A 31 -5.79 -23.76 9.38
N ILE A 32 -6.41 -23.18 8.36
CA ILE A 32 -7.27 -22.02 8.52
C ILE A 32 -8.38 -22.58 9.39
N SER A 33 -8.18 -22.49 10.71
CA SER A 33 -9.28 -22.62 11.65
C SER A 33 -10.29 -21.61 11.16
N LYS A 34 -11.35 -22.14 10.56
CA LYS A 34 -12.54 -21.40 10.21
C LYS A 34 -13.16 -21.02 11.55
N THR A 35 -12.57 -20.03 12.20
CA THR A 35 -13.22 -19.32 13.28
C THR A 35 -14.32 -18.56 12.55
N GLU A 36 -15.52 -19.12 12.56
CA GLU A 36 -16.72 -18.38 12.25
C GLU A 36 -16.83 -17.37 13.38
N GLU A 37 -16.16 -16.22 13.19
CA GLU A 37 -16.34 -15.07 14.06
C GLU A 37 -17.80 -14.68 13.91
N VAL A 38 -18.59 -15.03 14.93
CA VAL A 38 -19.93 -14.53 15.09
C VAL A 38 -19.78 -13.02 15.17
N VAL A 39 -20.31 -12.31 14.18
CA VAL A 39 -20.39 -10.85 14.21
C VAL A 39 -21.39 -10.53 15.31
N GLU A 40 -20.89 -10.34 16.52
CA GLU A 40 -21.69 -9.88 17.65
C GLU A 40 -21.99 -8.40 17.42
N ASP A 41 -23.27 -8.06 17.30
CA ASP A 41 -23.70 -6.68 17.20
C ASP A 41 -23.38 -5.97 18.53
N SER A 42 -22.37 -5.09 18.52
CA SER A 42 -22.04 -4.29 19.69
C SER A 42 -23.08 -3.17 19.87
N ASP A 43 -23.50 -2.92 21.11
CA ASP A 43 -24.40 -1.81 21.46
C ASP A 43 -23.76 -0.41 21.25
N GLU A 44 -22.45 -0.35 20.98
CA GLU A 44 -21.72 0.89 20.73
C GLU A 44 -21.99 1.43 19.32
N LEU A 45 -22.13 2.76 19.22
CA LEU A 45 -22.33 3.41 17.92
C LEU A 45 -21.05 3.32 17.07
N ASP A 46 -21.21 2.94 15.81
CA ASP A 46 -20.09 2.84 14.87
C ASP A 46 -19.43 4.21 14.63
N ALA A 47 -18.12 4.21 14.42
CA ALA A 47 -17.38 5.38 14.01
C ALA A 47 -17.79 5.77 12.59
N LEU A 48 -17.80 7.07 12.28
CA LEU A 48 -18.10 7.56 10.94
C LEU A 48 -16.87 8.28 10.40
N TYR A 49 -16.46 7.91 9.19
CA TYR A 49 -15.36 8.54 8.48
C TYR A 49 -15.91 9.42 7.36
N GLN A 50 -15.57 10.72 7.41
CA GLN A 50 -15.86 11.62 6.31
C GLN A 50 -15.08 11.20 5.07
N ARG A 51 -13.81 10.87 5.29
CA ARG A 51 -12.85 10.52 4.26
C ARG A 51 -11.83 9.51 4.79
N LEU A 52 -11.50 8.54 3.95
CA LEU A 52 -10.42 7.59 4.16
C LEU A 52 -9.45 7.73 2.99
N LEU A 53 -8.22 8.18 3.30
CA LEU A 53 -7.18 8.39 2.31
C LEU A 53 -6.13 7.28 2.44
N VAL A 54 -6.00 6.48 1.37
CA VAL A 54 -4.99 5.43 1.25
C VAL A 54 -3.90 5.92 0.31
N GLU A 55 -2.71 6.19 0.84
CA GLU A 55 -1.52 6.57 0.07
C GLU A 55 -0.60 5.36 -0.07
N CYS A 56 -0.48 4.84 -1.29
CA CYS A 56 0.42 3.76 -1.64
C CYS A 56 1.69 4.32 -2.29
N LYS A 57 2.84 3.86 -1.81
CA LYS A 57 4.18 4.21 -2.29
C LYS A 57 4.86 2.97 -2.79
N GLY A 58 5.53 3.04 -3.92
CA GLY A 58 6.26 1.89 -4.46
C GLY A 58 7.35 2.28 -5.43
N ASN A 59 8.29 1.37 -5.65
CA ASN A 59 9.39 1.59 -6.58
C ASN A 59 9.02 1.21 -8.02
N GLU A 60 8.12 0.24 -8.19
CA GLU A 60 7.67 -0.24 -9.49
C GLU A 60 6.29 0.33 -9.85
N PRO A 61 6.17 1.09 -10.95
CA PRO A 61 4.90 1.72 -11.32
C PRO A 61 3.87 0.70 -11.84
N ALA A 62 4.30 -0.39 -12.48
CA ALA A 62 3.41 -1.41 -13.01
C ALA A 62 2.65 -2.15 -11.90
N VAL A 63 3.32 -2.43 -10.78
CA VAL A 63 2.70 -3.06 -9.60
C VAL A 63 1.67 -2.12 -8.97
N LEU A 64 1.98 -0.83 -8.85
CA LEU A 64 1.03 0.17 -8.36
C LEU A 64 -0.21 0.29 -9.27
N GLU A 65 -0.05 0.22 -10.58
CA GLU A 65 -1.18 0.24 -11.52
C GLU A 65 -2.05 -1.03 -11.42
N SER A 66 -1.41 -2.20 -11.26
CA SER A 66 -2.14 -3.45 -11.01
C SER A 66 -2.92 -3.39 -9.70
N TYR A 67 -2.31 -2.85 -8.65
CA TYR A 67 -2.95 -2.72 -7.34
C TYR A 67 -4.09 -1.70 -7.36
N GLU A 68 -3.96 -0.62 -8.14
CA GLU A 68 -5.06 0.31 -8.41
C GLU A 68 -6.27 -0.39 -9.04
N LYS A 69 -6.05 -1.27 -10.02
CA LYS A 69 -7.14 -2.04 -10.65
C LYS A 69 -7.84 -2.94 -9.62
N PHE A 70 -7.06 -3.58 -8.75
CA PHE A 70 -7.58 -4.39 -7.64
C PHE A 70 -8.44 -3.57 -6.66
N ILE A 71 -7.97 -2.39 -6.25
CA ILE A 71 -8.71 -1.52 -5.33
C ILE A 71 -10.00 -1.00 -5.97
N ARG A 72 -9.96 -0.58 -7.25
CA ARG A 72 -11.16 -0.14 -7.98
C ARG A 72 -12.22 -1.24 -8.05
N LEU A 73 -11.81 -2.45 -8.42
CA LEU A 73 -12.71 -3.61 -8.45
C LEU A 73 -13.32 -3.87 -7.07
N THR A 74 -12.51 -3.85 -6.02
CA THR A 74 -12.97 -4.06 -4.65
C THR A 74 -13.99 -2.99 -4.24
N ALA A 75 -13.74 -1.73 -4.57
CA ALA A 75 -14.64 -0.62 -4.25
C ALA A 75 -15.98 -0.75 -4.99
N GLU A 76 -15.96 -1.17 -6.26
CA GLU A 76 -17.16 -1.41 -7.07
C GLU A 76 -18.00 -2.55 -6.48
N GLU A 77 -17.40 -3.69 -6.16
CA GLU A 77 -18.11 -4.85 -5.61
C GLU A 77 -18.69 -4.58 -4.21
N LEU A 78 -17.96 -3.85 -3.36
CA LEU A 78 -18.42 -3.44 -2.03
C LEU A 78 -19.33 -2.19 -2.06
N ASN A 79 -19.62 -1.65 -3.24
CA ASN A 79 -20.42 -0.44 -3.46
C ASN A 79 -19.92 0.77 -2.62
N LEU A 80 -18.61 0.91 -2.49
CA LEU A 80 -17.97 2.01 -1.76
C LEU A 80 -17.75 3.22 -2.67
N ASN A 81 -17.89 4.41 -2.10
CA ASN A 81 -17.70 5.66 -2.83
C ASN A 81 -16.21 6.01 -2.93
N LEU A 82 -15.54 5.45 -3.94
CA LEU A 82 -14.19 5.84 -4.36
C LEU A 82 -14.27 7.09 -5.24
N VAL A 83 -13.90 8.24 -4.69
CA VAL A 83 -14.09 9.55 -5.33
C VAL A 83 -12.98 9.86 -6.32
N SER A 84 -11.74 9.61 -5.91
CA SER A 84 -10.58 9.98 -6.71
C SER A 84 -9.48 8.94 -6.58
N VAL A 85 -8.80 8.71 -7.71
CA VAL A 85 -7.54 7.98 -7.77
C VAL A 85 -6.52 8.91 -8.37
N GLU A 86 -5.65 9.44 -7.53
CA GLU A 86 -4.65 10.42 -7.92
C GLU A 86 -3.27 9.79 -7.94
N SER A 87 -2.41 10.26 -8.86
CA SER A 87 -1.02 9.83 -8.95
C SER A 87 -0.13 11.05 -8.74
N PRO A 88 0.24 11.37 -7.48
CA PRO A 88 1.13 12.48 -7.21
C PRO A 88 2.45 12.38 -7.98
N PRO A 89 3.16 13.50 -8.19
CA PRO A 89 4.46 13.49 -8.84
C PRO A 89 5.44 12.54 -8.13
N LYS A 90 6.10 11.69 -8.92
CA LYS A 90 7.14 10.79 -8.43
C LYS A 90 8.32 11.57 -7.85
N VAL A 91 8.95 10.99 -6.83
CA VAL A 91 10.12 11.54 -6.14
C VAL A 91 11.36 10.78 -6.58
N PHE A 92 12.43 11.51 -6.87
CA PHE A 92 13.73 10.99 -7.26
C PHE A 92 14.78 11.37 -6.23
N GLU A 93 15.38 10.38 -5.58
CA GLU A 93 16.49 10.58 -4.67
C GLU A 93 17.77 10.07 -5.32
N ARG A 94 18.77 10.95 -5.48
CA ARG A 94 20.04 10.62 -6.15
C ARG A 94 21.19 10.74 -5.18
N TRP A 95 22.02 9.71 -5.11
CA TRP A 95 23.24 9.70 -4.33
C TRP A 95 24.44 9.41 -5.21
N THR A 96 25.54 10.11 -4.96
CA THR A 96 26.79 9.91 -5.71
C THR A 96 27.88 9.43 -4.77
N VAL A 97 28.35 8.21 -5.00
CA VAL A 97 29.38 7.56 -4.18
C VAL A 97 30.65 7.39 -5.02
N LEU A 98 31.81 7.36 -4.36
CA LEU A 98 33.06 7.00 -5.02
C LEU A 98 33.02 5.54 -5.47
N LYS A 99 33.47 5.25 -6.68
CA LYS A 99 33.53 3.87 -7.18
C LYS A 99 34.68 3.06 -6.55
N SER A 100 35.77 3.75 -6.20
CA SER A 100 36.94 3.15 -5.53
C SER A 100 36.90 3.38 -4.03
N ALA A 101 37.49 2.45 -3.28
CA ALA A 101 37.71 2.59 -1.85
C ALA A 101 38.67 3.76 -1.50
N HIS A 102 39.65 4.08 -2.35
CA HIS A 102 40.67 5.09 -2.04
C HIS A 102 41.01 6.03 -3.22
N VAL A 103 41.17 7.32 -2.92
CA VAL A 103 41.83 8.43 -3.69
C VAL A 103 41.40 8.65 -5.15
N HIS A 104 40.35 8.00 -5.66
CA HIS A 104 39.86 8.20 -7.03
C HIS A 104 38.60 9.09 -7.09
N LYS A 105 38.74 10.38 -6.75
CA LYS A 105 37.61 11.35 -6.65
C LYS A 105 36.79 11.54 -7.94
N LYS A 106 37.44 11.41 -9.11
CA LYS A 106 36.82 11.59 -10.44
C LYS A 106 35.92 10.41 -10.83
N HIS A 107 36.18 9.22 -10.31
CA HIS A 107 35.43 8.01 -10.65
C HIS A 107 34.30 7.81 -9.64
N ARG A 108 33.08 8.18 -10.03
CA ARG A 108 31.87 8.15 -9.18
C ARG A 108 30.80 7.25 -9.78
N ALA A 109 30.05 6.59 -8.91
CA ALA A 109 28.82 5.89 -9.25
C ALA A 109 27.64 6.72 -8.76
N GLN A 110 26.61 6.86 -9.59
CA GLN A 110 25.36 7.52 -9.22
C GLN A 110 24.30 6.45 -9.00
N TYR A 111 23.67 6.49 -7.85
CA TYR A 111 22.53 5.66 -7.48
C TYR A 111 21.29 6.54 -7.45
N GLU A 112 20.15 5.95 -7.80
CA GLU A 112 18.86 6.63 -7.78
C GLU A 112 17.81 5.70 -7.18
N THR A 113 17.02 6.23 -6.25
CA THR A 113 15.78 5.62 -5.76
C THR A 113 14.61 6.38 -6.38
N ARG A 114 13.66 5.64 -6.95
CA ARG A 114 12.46 6.18 -7.58
C ARG A 114 11.26 5.78 -6.74
N THR A 115 10.52 6.76 -6.24
CA THR A 115 9.31 6.52 -5.47
C THR A 115 8.12 7.04 -6.26
N PHE A 116 7.21 6.14 -6.61
CA PHE A 116 5.94 6.43 -7.24
C PHE A 116 4.83 6.39 -6.20
N PHE A 117 3.77 7.18 -6.43
CA PHE A 117 2.68 7.36 -5.48
C PHE A 117 1.34 7.09 -6.18
N LYS A 118 0.42 6.48 -5.44
CA LYS A 118 -1.00 6.32 -5.80
C LYS A 118 -1.84 6.62 -4.56
N ASN A 119 -2.74 7.59 -4.67
CA ASN A 119 -3.64 7.99 -3.61
C ASN A 119 -5.05 7.58 -3.98
N PHE A 120 -5.74 6.92 -3.05
CA PHE A 120 -7.14 6.52 -3.16
C PHE A 120 -7.93 7.27 -2.10
N GLU A 121 -8.96 8.00 -2.52
CA GLU A 121 -9.83 8.76 -1.63
C GLU A 121 -11.21 8.13 -1.61
N PHE A 122 -11.58 7.56 -0.46
CA PHE A 122 -12.93 7.10 -0.21
C PHE A 122 -13.70 8.10 0.65
N LYS A 123 -14.98 8.31 0.38
CA LYS A 123 -15.86 9.19 1.19
C LYS A 123 -17.04 8.44 1.77
N HIS A 124 -17.54 8.95 2.90
CA HIS A 124 -18.75 8.45 3.58
C HIS A 124 -18.66 6.95 3.91
N ILE A 125 -17.71 6.60 4.77
CA ILE A 125 -17.49 5.20 5.19
C ILE A 125 -17.78 5.06 6.69
N THR A 126 -18.28 3.90 7.11
CA THR A 126 -18.45 3.55 8.54
C THR A 126 -17.20 2.85 9.10
N GLY A 127 -17.07 2.79 10.42
CA GLY A 127 -15.90 2.23 11.10
C GLY A 127 -15.67 0.76 10.75
N SER A 128 -16.71 -0.03 10.98
CA SER A 128 -16.77 -1.45 10.60
C SER A 128 -16.40 -1.68 9.13
N THR A 129 -17.01 -0.93 8.20
CA THR A 129 -16.75 -1.06 6.76
C THR A 129 -15.31 -0.68 6.40
N ALA A 130 -14.77 0.37 7.00
CA ALA A 130 -13.38 0.77 6.79
C ALA A 130 -12.43 -0.32 7.24
N ASP A 131 -12.68 -0.96 8.38
CA ASP A 131 -11.81 -1.98 8.92
C ASP A 131 -11.84 -3.26 8.06
N THR A 132 -13.02 -3.72 7.61
CA THR A 132 -13.14 -4.84 6.67
C THR A 132 -12.46 -4.56 5.33
N LEU A 133 -12.63 -3.34 4.81
CA LEU A 133 -11.95 -2.90 3.58
C LEU A 133 -10.42 -2.91 3.75
N LEU A 134 -9.94 -2.30 4.83
CA LEU A 134 -8.50 -2.20 5.10
C LEU A 134 -7.89 -3.58 5.34
N GLU A 135 -8.59 -4.48 6.01
CA GLU A 135 -8.17 -5.85 6.22
C GLU A 135 -7.95 -6.57 4.88
N TYR A 136 -8.92 -6.48 3.96
CA TYR A 136 -8.81 -7.10 2.64
C TYR A 136 -7.68 -6.48 1.80
N ILE A 137 -7.58 -5.15 1.79
CA ILE A 137 -6.54 -4.42 1.05
C ILE A 137 -5.14 -4.72 1.60
N GLN A 138 -4.97 -4.69 2.94
CA GLN A 138 -3.68 -4.93 3.61
C GLN A 138 -3.18 -6.35 3.41
N ARG A 139 -4.07 -7.35 3.43
CA ARG A 139 -3.70 -8.75 3.18
C ARG A 139 -3.13 -8.96 1.79
N GLN A 140 -3.60 -8.19 0.82
CA GLN A 140 -3.17 -8.29 -0.57
C GLN A 140 -2.11 -7.26 -0.96
N LEU A 141 -1.47 -6.59 0.01
CA LEU A 141 -0.46 -5.58 -0.26
C LEU A 141 0.78 -6.23 -0.92
N PRO A 142 1.14 -5.87 -2.17
CA PRO A 142 2.26 -6.47 -2.86
C PRO A 142 3.61 -6.11 -2.25
N GLU A 143 4.63 -6.93 -2.51
CA GLU A 143 5.99 -6.68 -2.05
C GLU A 143 6.53 -5.35 -2.59
N GLY A 144 7.26 -4.62 -1.75
CA GLY A 144 7.86 -3.34 -2.13
C GLY A 144 6.86 -2.19 -2.28
N ILE A 145 5.60 -2.37 -1.87
CA ILE A 145 4.64 -1.29 -1.67
C ILE A 145 4.51 -0.99 -0.18
N VAL A 146 4.52 0.30 0.15
CA VAL A 146 4.22 0.81 1.48
C VAL A 146 2.89 1.54 1.44
N MET A 147 2.01 1.24 2.38
CA MET A 147 0.71 1.87 2.47
C MET A 147 0.61 2.74 3.72
N LYS A 148 0.15 3.99 3.55
CA LYS A 148 -0.20 4.90 4.62
C LYS A 148 -1.70 5.16 4.56
N VAL A 149 -2.40 4.94 5.67
CA VAL A 149 -3.83 5.16 5.79
C VAL A 149 -4.07 6.37 6.69
N SER A 150 -4.82 7.35 6.20
CA SER A 150 -5.27 8.50 6.97
C SER A 150 -6.79 8.44 7.10
N LYS A 151 -7.28 8.34 8.35
CA LYS A 151 -8.70 8.25 8.67
C LYS A 151 -9.18 9.61 9.20
N GLU A 152 -10.22 10.18 8.60
CA GLU A 152 -10.82 11.44 9.05
C GLU A 152 -12.19 11.17 9.69
N GLU A 153 -12.24 11.17 11.02
CA GLU A 153 -13.40 10.83 11.83
C GLU A 153 -14.37 12.01 12.00
N LEU A 154 -15.66 11.70 11.96
CA LEU A 154 -16.75 12.61 12.24
C LEU A 154 -17.16 12.48 13.70
N PHE A 155 -16.96 13.55 14.46
CA PHE A 155 -17.38 13.65 15.85
C PHE A 155 -18.55 14.62 16.01
N LYS A 156 -19.41 14.31 16.98
CA LYS A 156 -20.37 15.28 17.50
C LYS A 156 -19.62 16.34 18.30
N ILE A 157 -20.14 17.57 18.30
CA ILE A 157 -19.59 18.64 19.13
C ILE A 157 -19.63 18.19 20.60
N PRO A 158 -18.50 18.22 21.33
CA PRO A 158 -18.49 17.84 22.73
C PRO A 158 -19.43 18.71 23.56
N GLU A 159 -20.09 18.13 24.56
CA GLU A 159 -21.14 18.81 25.34
C GLU A 159 -20.70 20.14 25.94
N ASN A 160 -19.42 20.24 26.34
CA ASN A 160 -18.85 21.43 26.93
C ASN A 160 -18.95 22.63 25.98
N PHE A 161 -18.73 22.41 24.68
CA PHE A 161 -18.82 23.46 23.67
C PHE A 161 -20.28 23.78 23.32
N SER A 162 -21.17 22.79 23.33
CA SER A 162 -22.61 22.99 23.09
C SER A 162 -23.22 23.90 24.17
N LYS A 163 -22.94 23.62 25.45
CA LYS A 163 -23.39 24.44 26.60
C LYS A 163 -22.87 25.87 26.54
N LEU A 164 -21.63 26.07 26.06
CA LEU A 164 -21.05 27.41 25.87
C LEU A 164 -21.77 28.19 24.76
N LYS A 165 -22.10 27.52 23.64
CA LYS A 165 -22.84 28.12 22.53
C LYS A 165 -24.24 28.56 22.96
N GLU A 166 -24.96 27.72 23.69
CA GLU A 166 -26.30 28.02 24.23
C GLU A 166 -26.27 29.25 25.15
N ARG A 167 -25.34 29.27 26.11
CA ARG A 167 -25.15 30.44 26.99
C ARG A 167 -24.79 31.72 26.24
N ALA A 168 -24.06 31.62 25.12
CA ALA A 168 -23.72 32.78 24.29
C ALA A 168 -24.96 33.31 23.54
N LEU A 169 -25.81 32.42 23.03
CA LEU A 169 -27.07 32.76 22.37
C LEU A 169 -28.05 33.44 23.34
N ASP A 170 -28.19 32.90 24.56
CA ASP A 170 -29.06 33.48 25.59
C ASP A 170 -28.68 34.91 25.99
N LYS A 171 -27.38 35.22 25.98
CA LYS A 171 -26.86 36.58 26.25
C LYS A 171 -27.19 37.56 25.13
N SER A 172 -27.07 37.13 23.87
CA SER A 172 -27.42 37.96 22.71
C SER A 172 -28.93 38.25 22.62
N HIS A 173 -29.77 37.29 22.99
CA HIS A 173 -31.22 37.49 23.04
C HIS A 173 -31.63 38.48 24.14
N LYS A 174 -30.95 38.48 25.30
CA LYS A 174 -31.19 39.45 26.37
C LYS A 174 -30.77 40.88 26.01
N GLN A 175 -29.63 41.05 25.34
CA GLN A 175 -29.15 42.38 24.88
C GLN A 175 -30.00 43.00 23.76
N SER A 176 -30.86 42.23 23.09
CA SER A 176 -31.72 42.73 22.02
C SER A 176 -33.12 43.14 22.53
N GLN A 177 -33.42 42.85 23.79
CA GLN A 177 -34.70 43.20 24.45
C GLN A 177 -34.55 44.32 25.48
N GLU A 178 -33.32 44.79 25.70
CA GLU A 178 -32.97 46.05 26.39
C GLU A 178 -32.65 47.12 25.35
#